data_AF-A0A928Y5S2-F1
#
_entry.id   AF-A0A928Y5S2-F1
#
_cell.length_a   1.000
_cell.length_b   1.000
_cell.length_c   1.000
_cell.angle_alpha   90.00
_cell.angle_beta   90.00
_cell.angle_gamma   90.00
#
_symmetry.space_group_name_H-M   'P 1'
#
loop_
_entity.id
_entity.type
_entity.pdbx_description
1 polymer ?
#
loop_
_entity_poly.entity_id
_entity_poly.type
_entity_poly.pdbx_seq_one_letter_code
_entity_poly.pdbx_strand_id
1 'polypeptide(L)'
;MPVLSRLGFWFRDLRASRRSSLSERYHVEVVAPDPAYIDVLRFPVELQFVLALHPEWREKLQSLFERGYGIGIRTIRSCPASLLRAVERIADVSQYRITEPWLMRLIHDTEIPVFTEDELREHYDLGMNLFDEAHLILEYRHRMKQFVLIDLEHHGAEEVDRVFVSDMDRALRPVSEMYLLHRIHADLRKDEFHPMRALAIVLLVTGPIAHALEFWVRGMGQLFAALADDVTHATSELFSLRQSGFTPKQLWKQGYVLLPVLVVAVFLVLQVEFIRAASPFFGGFVFGLAAALFPFTNVLRRYADLRSGYAALEQSGKYPAEQRPPLTMLAWRELRRTPLARGSLCGLALMPFLAGFAFLMFPGWVQNGWFLAATASIDVFIAIVVLFIFSRIGDAAYAMKVRELMRV
;
A
#
# COMPACT_ATOMS: atom_id res chain seq x y z
N MET A 1 -18.24 -8.91 -36.84
CA MET A 1 -18.22 -8.84 -35.36
C MET A 1 -17.23 -9.85 -34.74
N PRO A 2 -15.91 -9.57 -34.68
CA PRO A 2 -14.99 -10.38 -33.86
C PRO A 2 -14.14 -9.58 -32.84
N VAL A 3 -14.47 -8.31 -32.57
CA VAL A 3 -13.68 -7.45 -31.66
C VAL A 3 -14.14 -7.54 -30.20
N LEU A 4 -15.42 -7.88 -29.96
CA LEU A 4 -15.97 -7.95 -28.60
C LEU A 4 -15.55 -9.22 -27.81
N SER A 5 -15.05 -10.26 -28.46
CA SER A 5 -14.56 -11.47 -27.78
C SER A 5 -13.13 -11.34 -27.24
N ARG A 6 -12.33 -10.37 -27.73
CA ARG A 6 -10.95 -10.13 -27.24
C ARG A 6 -10.88 -9.19 -26.02
N LEU A 7 -11.93 -8.43 -25.74
CA LEU A 7 -12.04 -7.66 -24.49
C LEU A 7 -12.29 -8.57 -23.27
N GLY A 8 -12.95 -9.72 -23.46
CA GLY A 8 -13.17 -10.71 -22.41
C GLY A 8 -11.89 -11.33 -21.81
N PHE A 9 -10.76 -11.23 -22.52
CA PHE A 9 -9.45 -11.68 -22.02
C PHE A 9 -8.92 -10.76 -20.91
N TRP A 10 -9.11 -9.44 -21.04
CA TRP A 10 -8.67 -8.45 -20.04
C TRP A 10 -9.53 -8.46 -18.77
N PHE A 11 -10.82 -8.82 -18.89
CA PHE A 11 -11.74 -8.94 -17.75
C PHE A 11 -11.66 -10.29 -17.02
N ARG A 12 -11.02 -11.32 -17.61
CA ARG A 12 -10.88 -12.64 -16.96
C ARG A 12 -9.94 -12.60 -15.76
N ASP A 13 -8.97 -11.68 -15.77
CA ASP A 13 -8.06 -11.40 -14.66
C ASP A 13 -8.66 -10.49 -13.56
N LEU A 14 -9.92 -10.04 -13.71
CA LEU A 14 -10.66 -9.35 -12.64
C LEU A 14 -11.39 -10.32 -11.71
N ARG A 15 -11.40 -11.63 -12.02
CA ARG A 15 -11.80 -12.63 -11.05
C ARG A 15 -10.60 -12.90 -10.17
N ALA A 16 -10.75 -12.58 -8.89
CA ALA A 16 -9.91 -12.99 -7.76
C ALA A 16 -8.83 -13.96 -8.22
N SER A 17 -7.60 -13.45 -8.36
CA SER A 17 -6.44 -14.29 -8.56
C SER A 17 -6.60 -15.41 -7.54
N ARG A 18 -6.80 -16.64 -8.02
CA ARG A 18 -6.74 -17.81 -7.15
C ARG A 18 -5.35 -17.69 -6.56
N ARG A 19 -5.28 -17.25 -5.29
CA ARG A 19 -4.08 -17.13 -4.48
C ARG A 19 -3.51 -18.54 -4.44
N SER A 20 -2.73 -18.87 -5.48
CA SER A 20 -2.02 -20.13 -5.58
C SER A 20 -1.17 -20.19 -4.32
N SER A 21 -1.19 -21.33 -3.64
CA SER A 21 -0.30 -21.67 -2.54
C SER A 21 1.15 -21.61 -3.04
N LEU A 22 1.68 -20.40 -3.21
CA LEU A 22 3.06 -20.14 -3.51
C LEU A 22 3.78 -20.52 -2.22
N SER A 23 4.49 -21.66 -2.27
CA SER A 23 5.53 -22.04 -1.32
C SER A 23 6.26 -20.77 -0.87
N GLU A 24 6.34 -20.53 0.44
CA GLU A 24 6.99 -19.37 1.06
C GLU A 24 8.36 -19.14 0.40
N ARG A 25 8.46 -18.17 -0.53
CA ARG A 25 9.74 -17.83 -1.15
C ARG A 25 10.54 -16.99 -0.16
N TYR A 26 11.53 -17.60 0.46
CA TYR A 26 12.48 -16.91 1.33
C TYR A 26 13.80 -16.65 0.61
N HIS A 27 14.48 -15.58 1.02
CA HIS A 27 15.84 -15.26 0.59
C HIS A 27 16.78 -15.48 1.76
N VAL A 28 17.92 -16.13 1.54
CA VAL A 28 18.96 -16.28 2.55
C VAL A 28 20.14 -15.43 2.14
N GLU A 29 20.47 -14.44 2.97
CA GLU A 29 21.71 -13.67 2.82
C GLU A 29 22.80 -14.37 3.64
N VAL A 30 23.85 -14.84 2.98
CA VAL A 30 24.90 -15.67 3.58
C VAL A 30 26.10 -14.82 3.97
N VAL A 31 26.54 -14.98 5.20
CA VAL A 31 27.73 -14.35 5.78
C VAL A 31 28.74 -15.45 6.11
N ALA A 32 29.83 -15.48 5.34
CA ALA A 32 30.97 -16.36 5.53
C ALA A 32 32.26 -15.59 5.24
N PRO A 33 32.65 -14.63 6.10
CA PRO A 33 33.89 -13.88 5.95
C PRO A 33 35.10 -14.79 6.18
N ASP A 34 36.26 -14.37 5.68
CA ASP A 34 37.53 -14.96 6.10
C ASP A 34 37.63 -14.88 7.63
N PRO A 35 37.82 -16.01 8.34
CA PRO A 35 37.89 -16.01 9.80
C PRO A 35 38.97 -15.07 10.36
N ALA A 36 40.04 -14.83 9.59
CA ALA A 36 41.12 -13.94 9.97
C ALA A 36 40.73 -12.44 9.93
N TYR A 37 39.62 -12.08 9.27
CA TYR A 37 39.18 -10.70 9.14
C TYR A 37 37.65 -10.54 9.22
N ILE A 38 37.15 -10.37 10.45
CA ILE A 38 35.74 -10.07 10.71
C ILE A 38 35.52 -8.56 10.82
N ASP A 39 35.04 -7.95 9.73
CA ASP A 39 34.53 -6.57 9.70
C ASP A 39 33.01 -6.55 9.95
N VAL A 40 32.63 -6.31 11.20
CA VAL A 40 31.22 -6.29 11.65
C VAL A 40 30.38 -5.26 10.87
N LEU A 41 30.97 -4.16 10.40
CA LEU A 41 30.24 -3.12 9.68
C LEU A 41 29.73 -3.59 8.31
N ARG A 42 30.30 -4.68 7.77
CA ARG A 42 29.88 -5.30 6.52
C ARG A 42 28.80 -6.37 6.71
N PHE A 43 28.51 -6.76 7.94
CA PHE A 43 27.46 -7.73 8.21
C PHE A 43 26.07 -7.15 7.92
N PRO A 44 25.07 -7.99 7.61
CA PRO A 44 23.69 -7.55 7.54
C PRO A 44 23.25 -6.91 8.86
N VAL A 45 22.32 -5.95 8.79
CA VAL A 45 21.95 -5.11 9.94
C VAL A 45 21.41 -5.92 11.12
N GLU A 46 20.80 -7.08 10.84
CA GLU A 46 20.31 -8.04 11.84
C GLU A 46 21.44 -8.66 12.64
N LEU A 47 22.53 -9.05 11.97
CA LEU A 47 23.69 -9.64 12.63
C LEU A 47 24.48 -8.56 13.39
N GLN A 48 24.57 -7.35 12.85
CA GLN A 48 25.11 -6.20 13.58
C GLN A 48 24.33 -5.94 14.87
N PHE A 49 23.00 -5.97 14.79
CA PHE A 49 22.11 -5.74 15.94
C PHE A 49 22.32 -6.78 17.04
N VAL A 50 22.34 -8.07 16.68
CA VAL A 50 22.54 -9.13 17.67
C VAL A 50 23.94 -9.04 18.31
N LEU A 51 24.97 -8.72 17.53
CA LEU A 51 26.33 -8.53 18.06
C LEU A 51 26.48 -7.26 18.91
N ALA A 52 25.68 -6.23 18.67
CA ALA A 52 25.64 -5.05 19.52
C ALA A 52 25.03 -5.36 20.90
N LEU A 53 23.98 -6.20 20.94
CA LEU A 53 23.36 -6.67 22.18
C LEU A 53 24.22 -7.67 22.95
N HIS A 54 24.93 -8.54 22.22
CA HIS A 54 25.75 -9.62 22.77
C HIS A 54 27.16 -9.62 22.16
N PRO A 55 28.05 -8.69 22.58
CA PRO A 55 29.40 -8.59 22.03
C PRO A 55 30.22 -9.87 22.19
N GLU A 56 29.96 -10.64 23.25
CA GLU A 56 30.62 -11.92 23.55
C GLU A 56 30.31 -13.02 22.53
N TRP A 57 29.26 -12.88 21.73
CA TRP A 57 28.93 -13.84 20.67
C TRP A 57 29.85 -13.73 19.45
N ARG A 58 30.67 -12.68 19.36
CA ARG A 58 31.65 -12.52 18.28
C ARG A 58 32.66 -13.66 18.23
N GLU A 59 33.17 -14.10 19.38
CA GLU A 59 34.13 -15.21 19.45
C GLU A 59 33.49 -16.54 19.02
N LYS A 60 32.23 -16.77 19.43
CA LYS A 60 31.46 -17.95 19.02
C LYS A 60 31.21 -17.97 17.50
N LEU A 61 30.85 -16.82 16.93
CA LEU A 61 30.70 -16.62 15.49
C LEU A 61 32.00 -16.87 14.74
N GLN A 62 33.13 -16.37 15.25
CA GLN A 62 34.43 -16.62 14.66
C GLN A 62 34.77 -18.11 14.67
N SER A 63 34.58 -18.78 15.80
CA SER A 63 34.78 -20.24 15.90
C SER A 63 33.89 -21.04 14.94
N LEU A 64 32.65 -20.59 14.68
CA LEU A 64 31.81 -21.19 13.64
C LEU A 64 32.42 -21.02 12.25
N PHE A 65 32.88 -19.82 11.90
CA PHE A 65 33.52 -19.58 10.61
C PHE A 65 34.83 -20.37 10.44
N GLU A 66 35.64 -20.49 11.49
CA GLU A 66 36.87 -21.31 11.48
C GLU A 66 36.59 -22.80 11.28
N ARG A 67 35.43 -23.28 11.74
CA ARG A 67 34.96 -24.67 11.56
C ARG A 67 34.28 -24.92 10.20
N GLY A 68 34.28 -23.94 9.30
CA GLY A 68 33.67 -24.08 7.97
C GLY A 68 32.17 -23.85 7.93
N TYR A 69 31.58 -23.23 8.96
CA TYR A 69 30.19 -22.79 8.90
C TYR A 69 30.07 -21.37 8.33
N GLY A 70 28.90 -21.05 7.78
CA GLY A 70 28.44 -19.71 7.50
C GLY A 70 27.16 -19.42 8.28
N ILE A 71 26.83 -18.15 8.45
CA ILE A 71 25.54 -17.72 9.02
C ILE A 71 24.69 -17.11 7.91
N GLY A 72 23.53 -17.69 7.68
CA GLY A 72 22.51 -17.13 6.80
C GLY A 72 21.45 -16.36 7.57
N ILE A 73 20.91 -15.29 6.99
CA ILE A 73 19.68 -14.65 7.46
C ILE A 73 18.56 -14.96 6.47
N ARG A 74 17.67 -15.86 6.86
CA ARG A 74 16.44 -16.18 6.13
C ARG A 74 15.46 -15.04 6.30
N THR A 75 15.09 -14.39 5.19
CA THR A 75 14.08 -13.32 5.15
C THR A 75 12.93 -13.70 4.24
N ILE A 76 11.71 -13.69 4.79
CA ILE A 76 10.48 -13.81 4.00
C ILE A 76 10.19 -12.45 3.36
N ARG A 77 10.48 -12.34 2.06
CA ARG A 77 10.38 -11.07 1.33
C ARG A 77 8.97 -10.68 0.93
N SER A 78 7.95 -11.50 1.14
CA SER A 78 6.54 -11.17 0.90
C SER A 78 5.68 -11.85 1.95
N CYS A 79 4.73 -11.13 2.53
CA CYS A 79 3.82 -11.71 3.51
C CYS A 79 3.04 -12.87 2.87
N PRO A 80 2.96 -14.03 3.56
CA PRO A 80 2.11 -15.13 3.11
C PRO A 80 0.66 -14.66 2.92
N ALA A 81 -0.01 -15.18 1.90
CA ALA A 81 -1.37 -14.78 1.58
C ALA A 81 -2.39 -15.18 2.67
N SER A 82 -2.08 -16.17 3.50
CA SER A 82 -2.87 -16.53 4.68
C SER A 82 -2.77 -15.44 5.76
N LEU A 83 -1.55 -14.97 6.03
CA LEU A 83 -1.28 -13.90 6.99
C LEU A 83 -1.95 -12.58 6.59
N LEU A 84 -1.86 -12.17 5.32
CA LEU A 84 -2.55 -10.97 4.84
C LEU A 84 -4.08 -11.10 4.98
N ARG A 85 -4.64 -12.28 4.66
CA ARG A 85 -6.08 -12.56 4.85
C ARG A 85 -6.52 -12.46 6.30
N ALA A 86 -5.71 -12.95 7.23
CA ALA A 86 -6.03 -12.87 8.65
C ALA A 86 -6.16 -11.41 9.10
N VAL A 87 -5.20 -10.57 8.69
CA VAL A 87 -5.22 -9.13 8.99
C VAL A 87 -6.42 -8.44 8.33
N GLU A 88 -6.67 -8.72 7.03
CA GLU A 88 -7.82 -8.19 6.29
C GLU A 88 -9.15 -8.57 6.97
N ARG A 89 -9.32 -9.84 7.34
CA ARG A 89 -10.55 -10.35 7.98
C ARG A 89 -10.81 -9.69 9.32
N ILE A 90 -9.81 -9.64 10.21
CA ILE A 90 -9.97 -8.97 11.50
C ILE A 90 -10.31 -7.49 11.30
N ALA A 91 -9.63 -6.83 10.36
CA ALA A 91 -9.87 -5.42 10.04
C ALA A 91 -11.30 -5.18 9.55
N ASP A 92 -11.75 -5.95 8.56
CA ASP A 92 -13.07 -5.80 7.93
C ASP A 92 -14.22 -6.15 8.85
N VAL A 93 -14.09 -7.25 9.60
CA VAL A 93 -15.17 -7.81 10.42
C VAL A 93 -15.33 -7.07 11.75
N SER A 94 -14.24 -6.78 12.43
CA SER A 94 -14.30 -6.36 13.83
C SER A 94 -13.69 -4.98 14.10
N GLN A 95 -12.79 -4.51 13.23
CA GLN A 95 -11.98 -3.32 13.51
C GLN A 95 -12.26 -2.16 12.54
N TYR A 96 -13.44 -2.15 11.90
CA TYR A 96 -13.92 -1.06 11.03
C TYR A 96 -12.90 -0.64 9.94
N ARG A 97 -12.18 -1.63 9.37
CA ARG A 97 -11.11 -1.48 8.37
C ARG A 97 -9.88 -0.71 8.83
N ILE A 98 -9.69 -0.59 10.14
CA ILE A 98 -8.54 0.06 10.75
C ILE A 98 -7.61 -1.02 11.30
N THR A 99 -6.35 -1.00 10.87
CA THR A 99 -5.36 -2.00 11.28
C THR A 99 -4.45 -1.52 12.40
N GLU A 100 -4.13 -0.22 12.46
CA GLU A 100 -3.00 0.26 13.25
C GLU A 100 -3.10 0.05 14.77
N PRO A 101 -4.22 0.39 15.44
CA PRO A 101 -4.29 0.38 16.90
C PRO A 101 -4.08 -0.98 17.53
N TRP A 102 -4.52 -2.04 16.85
CA TRP A 102 -4.51 -3.39 17.39
C TRP A 102 -3.38 -4.24 16.83
N LEU A 103 -2.99 -4.06 15.56
CA LEU A 103 -1.99 -4.93 14.93
C LEU A 103 -0.61 -4.75 15.58
N MET A 104 -0.25 -3.52 15.94
CA MET A 104 1.00 -3.24 16.63
C MET A 104 1.04 -3.90 18.01
N ARG A 105 -0.04 -3.78 18.79
CA ARG A 105 -0.18 -4.37 20.12
C ARG A 105 -0.23 -5.89 20.08
N LEU A 106 -0.89 -6.46 19.07
CA LEU A 106 -0.88 -7.90 18.83
C LEU A 106 0.54 -8.40 18.55
N ILE A 107 1.30 -7.72 17.70
CA ILE A 107 2.63 -8.20 17.30
C ILE A 107 3.68 -8.00 18.39
N HIS A 108 3.67 -6.86 19.11
CA HIS A 108 4.66 -6.55 20.14
C HIS A 108 4.26 -7.05 21.53
N ASP A 109 3.04 -6.75 21.96
CA ASP A 109 2.57 -6.97 23.33
C ASP A 109 1.78 -8.28 23.46
N THR A 110 1.54 -9.00 22.35
CA THR A 110 0.69 -10.19 22.28
C THR A 110 -0.76 -9.95 22.71
N GLU A 111 -1.19 -8.69 22.72
CA GLU A 111 -2.53 -8.30 23.12
C GLU A 111 -3.51 -8.58 21.98
N ILE A 112 -4.42 -9.53 22.22
CA ILE A 112 -5.44 -9.91 21.25
C ILE A 112 -6.43 -8.73 21.08
N PRO A 113 -6.80 -8.37 19.83
CA PRO A 113 -7.85 -7.38 19.60
C PRO A 113 -9.16 -7.77 20.29
N VAL A 114 -9.88 -6.76 20.77
CA VAL A 114 -11.17 -6.98 21.44
C VAL A 114 -12.24 -7.29 20.39
N PHE A 115 -12.87 -8.46 20.54
CA PHE A 115 -13.99 -8.93 19.72
C PHE A 115 -15.28 -8.92 20.54
N THR A 116 -16.40 -8.52 19.94
CA THR A 116 -17.71 -8.59 20.62
C THR A 116 -18.31 -9.99 20.46
N GLU A 117 -19.24 -10.38 21.33
CA GLU A 117 -19.93 -11.67 21.19
C GLU A 117 -20.69 -11.80 19.88
N ASP A 118 -21.33 -10.71 19.44
CA ASP A 118 -22.10 -10.70 18.19
C ASP A 118 -21.20 -10.91 16.98
N GLU A 119 -20.02 -10.27 16.94
CA GLU A 119 -19.02 -10.46 15.86
C GLU A 119 -18.51 -11.90 15.81
N LEU A 120 -18.25 -12.49 16.98
CA LEU A 120 -17.80 -13.87 17.07
C LEU A 120 -18.90 -14.82 16.57
N ARG A 121 -20.16 -14.64 16.98
CA ARG A 121 -21.26 -15.51 16.55
C ARG A 121 -21.56 -15.38 15.06
N GLU A 122 -21.70 -14.15 14.55
CA GLU A 122 -22.07 -13.90 13.15
C GLU A 122 -21.08 -14.53 12.15
N HIS A 123 -19.79 -14.53 12.49
CA HIS A 123 -18.75 -15.02 11.60
C HIS A 123 -18.30 -16.45 11.87
N TYR A 124 -18.55 -16.99 13.07
CA TYR A 124 -18.30 -18.40 13.37
C TYR A 124 -19.15 -19.32 12.48
N ASP A 125 -20.42 -18.97 12.27
CA ASP A 125 -21.34 -19.72 11.39
C ASP A 125 -20.91 -19.70 9.91
N LEU A 126 -20.06 -18.74 9.53
CA LEU A 126 -19.45 -18.63 8.21
C LEU A 126 -18.09 -19.36 8.12
N GLY A 127 -17.69 -20.10 9.16
CA GLY A 127 -16.43 -20.82 9.25
C GLY A 127 -15.21 -19.94 9.50
N MET A 128 -15.41 -18.77 10.14
CA MET A 128 -14.34 -17.83 10.47
C MET A 128 -14.23 -17.68 11.99
N ASN A 129 -13.06 -18.03 12.54
CA ASN A 129 -12.75 -17.82 13.96
C ASN A 129 -11.71 -16.71 14.10
N LEU A 130 -12.12 -15.56 14.64
CA LEU A 130 -11.26 -14.38 14.77
C LEU A 130 -10.06 -14.61 15.70
N PHE A 131 -10.17 -15.52 16.68
CA PHE A 131 -9.04 -15.90 17.53
C PHE A 131 -8.00 -16.70 16.75
N ASP A 132 -8.43 -17.65 15.91
CA ASP A 132 -7.53 -18.44 15.09
C ASP A 132 -6.78 -17.54 14.08
N GLU A 133 -7.44 -16.53 13.53
CA GLU A 133 -6.80 -15.52 12.66
C GLU A 133 -5.75 -14.70 13.44
N ALA A 134 -6.05 -14.28 14.68
CA ALA A 134 -5.10 -13.57 15.53
C ALA A 134 -3.89 -14.45 15.90
N HIS A 135 -4.12 -15.73 16.20
CA HIS A 135 -3.08 -16.70 16.48
C HIS A 135 -2.19 -16.97 15.27
N LEU A 136 -2.78 -17.04 14.07
CA LEU A 136 -2.01 -17.15 12.84
C LEU A 136 -1.05 -15.96 12.68
N ILE A 137 -1.48 -14.73 12.97
CA ILE A 137 -0.59 -13.55 12.92
C ILE A 137 0.57 -13.69 13.91
N LEU A 138 0.28 -14.13 15.14
CA LEU A 138 1.29 -14.36 16.17
C LEU A 138 2.31 -15.44 15.78
N GLU A 139 1.87 -16.49 15.09
CA GLU A 139 2.77 -17.56 14.60
C GLU A 139 3.84 -17.03 13.65
N TYR A 140 3.50 -16.03 12.82
CA TYR A 140 4.44 -15.44 11.86
C TYR A 140 5.37 -14.39 12.47
N ARG A 141 5.13 -13.92 13.71
CA ARG A 141 5.88 -12.78 14.31
C ARG A 141 7.39 -12.98 14.35
N HIS A 142 7.85 -14.22 14.49
CA HIS A 142 9.26 -14.59 14.53
C HIS A 142 9.74 -15.40 13.32
N ARG A 143 8.86 -15.66 12.34
CA ARG A 143 9.19 -16.48 11.16
C ARG A 143 9.71 -15.65 9.99
N MET A 144 9.44 -14.34 10.01
CA MET A 144 9.76 -13.44 8.91
C MET A 144 11.26 -13.22 8.73
N LYS A 145 12.02 -13.20 9.82
CA LYS A 145 13.49 -13.16 9.82
C LYS A 145 14.06 -14.15 10.84
N GLN A 146 14.94 -15.03 10.38
CA GLN A 146 15.59 -16.05 11.21
C GLN A 146 17.03 -16.27 10.74
N PHE A 147 17.92 -16.50 11.70
CA PHE A 147 19.24 -17.05 11.43
C PHE A 147 19.12 -18.51 11.04
N VAL A 148 19.97 -18.92 10.11
CA VAL A 148 20.12 -20.30 9.68
C VAL A 148 21.61 -20.60 9.63
N LEU A 149 22.00 -21.72 10.21
CA LEU A 149 23.37 -22.22 10.07
C LEU A 149 23.53 -22.80 8.67
N ILE A 150 24.59 -22.43 7.99
CA ILE A 150 24.95 -22.96 6.68
C ILE A 150 26.23 -23.75 6.85
N ASP A 151 26.14 -25.04 6.67
CA ASP A 151 27.29 -25.93 6.67
C ASP A 151 27.93 -25.93 5.28
N LEU A 152 29.09 -25.29 5.14
CA LEU A 152 29.78 -25.17 3.85
C LEU A 152 30.63 -26.40 3.54
N GLU A 153 31.06 -27.11 4.59
CA GLU A 153 31.98 -28.24 4.50
C GLU A 153 31.31 -29.61 4.72
N HIS A 154 30.00 -29.62 4.98
CA HIS A 154 29.15 -30.81 5.12
C HIS A 154 29.48 -31.69 6.35
N HIS A 155 29.95 -31.07 7.44
CA HIS A 155 30.29 -31.74 8.70
C HIS A 155 29.06 -32.16 9.53
N GLY A 156 27.92 -31.50 9.32
CA GLY A 156 26.70 -31.64 10.09
C GLY A 156 26.69 -30.77 11.35
N ALA A 157 25.61 -29.99 11.52
CA ALA A 157 25.48 -29.06 12.64
C ALA A 157 25.38 -29.76 14.01
N GLU A 158 26.32 -29.48 14.90
CA GLU A 158 26.30 -29.93 16.30
C GLU A 158 25.17 -29.27 17.10
N GLU A 159 24.78 -29.90 18.21
CA GLU A 159 23.69 -29.37 19.07
C GLU A 159 24.06 -28.00 19.67
N VAL A 160 25.33 -27.80 20.02
CA VAL A 160 25.82 -26.52 20.56
C VAL A 160 25.65 -25.39 19.54
N ASP A 161 25.89 -25.68 18.26
CA ASP A 161 25.76 -24.69 17.17
C ASP A 161 24.30 -24.35 16.90
N ARG A 162 23.40 -25.35 16.99
CA ARG A 162 21.95 -25.15 16.87
C ARG A 162 21.40 -24.33 18.03
N VAL A 163 21.86 -24.59 19.26
CA VAL A 163 21.48 -23.80 20.44
C VAL A 163 21.95 -22.35 20.27
N PHE A 164 23.18 -22.14 19.81
CA PHE A 164 23.70 -20.79 19.56
C PHE A 164 22.87 -20.03 18.52
N VAL A 165 22.53 -20.66 17.39
CA VAL A 165 21.64 -20.04 16.38
C VAL A 165 20.25 -19.77 16.94
N SER A 166 19.72 -20.67 17.79
CA SER A 166 18.45 -20.43 18.50
C SER A 166 18.52 -19.23 19.45
N ASP A 167 19.64 -19.03 20.13
CA ASP A 167 19.86 -17.88 21.01
C ASP A 167 19.93 -16.58 20.19
N MET A 168 20.61 -16.61 19.04
CA MET A 168 20.62 -15.50 18.08
C MET A 168 19.23 -15.14 17.57
N ASP A 169 18.41 -16.15 17.25
CA ASP A 169 17.01 -15.94 16.85
C ASP A 169 16.16 -15.31 17.94
N ARG A 170 16.40 -15.68 19.21
CA ARG A 170 15.72 -15.05 20.36
C ARG A 170 16.12 -13.58 20.50
N ALA A 171 17.40 -13.25 20.32
CA ALA A 171 17.86 -11.86 20.32
C ALA A 171 17.27 -11.06 19.14
N LEU A 172 17.04 -11.69 17.99
CA LEU A 172 16.49 -11.04 16.79
C LEU A 172 15.00 -10.68 16.88
N ARG A 173 14.26 -11.19 17.87
CA ARG A 173 12.80 -11.06 17.95
C ARG A 173 12.25 -9.63 17.75
N PRO A 174 12.78 -8.57 18.40
CA PRO A 174 12.28 -7.21 18.21
C PRO A 174 12.40 -6.73 16.76
N VAL A 175 13.50 -7.11 16.11
CA VAL A 175 13.79 -6.76 14.71
C VAL A 175 12.89 -7.53 13.74
N SER A 176 12.59 -8.81 14.03
CA SER A 176 11.63 -9.61 13.25
C SER A 176 10.20 -9.07 13.37
N GLU A 177 9.76 -8.69 14.56
CA GLU A 177 8.44 -8.10 14.80
C GLU A 177 8.24 -6.79 14.04
N MET A 178 9.23 -5.90 14.10
CA MET A 178 9.22 -4.65 13.33
C MET A 178 9.20 -4.89 11.82
N TYR A 179 9.96 -5.89 11.36
CA TYR A 179 9.98 -6.26 9.95
C TYR A 179 8.62 -6.83 9.50
N LEU A 180 7.97 -7.65 10.33
CA LEU A 180 6.63 -8.16 10.06
C LEU A 180 5.62 -7.02 9.88
N LEU A 181 5.55 -6.08 10.83
CA LEU A 181 4.67 -4.92 10.74
C LEU A 181 4.92 -4.10 9.47
N HIS A 182 6.19 -3.81 9.19
CA HIS A 182 6.59 -3.11 7.98
C HIS A 182 6.08 -3.85 6.73
N ARG A 183 6.24 -5.17 6.69
CA ARG A 183 5.89 -6.01 5.54
C ARG A 183 4.38 -6.18 5.36
N ILE A 184 3.62 -6.40 6.43
CA ILE A 184 2.15 -6.45 6.38
C ILE A 184 1.63 -5.15 5.78
N HIS A 185 2.07 -4.01 6.30
CA HIS A 185 1.65 -2.73 5.75
C HIS A 185 2.10 -2.59 4.29
N ALA A 186 3.34 -2.92 3.94
CA ALA A 186 3.82 -2.81 2.56
C ALA A 186 3.01 -3.68 1.58
N ASP A 187 2.62 -4.90 1.96
CA ASP A 187 1.97 -5.86 1.08
C ASP A 187 0.44 -5.73 1.04
N LEU A 188 -0.24 -5.41 2.16
CA LEU A 188 -1.66 -5.01 2.13
C LEU A 188 -1.88 -3.86 1.14
N ARG A 189 -0.88 -2.98 1.01
CA ARG A 189 -0.92 -1.82 0.11
C ARG A 189 -0.57 -2.13 -1.35
N LYS A 190 -0.01 -3.30 -1.66
CA LYS A 190 0.28 -3.71 -3.05
C LYS A 190 -0.93 -4.27 -3.78
N ASP A 191 -1.82 -4.95 -3.05
CA ASP A 191 -3.06 -5.50 -3.60
C ASP A 191 -4.08 -4.38 -3.91
N GLU A 192 -3.99 -3.21 -3.26
CA GLU A 192 -4.97 -2.13 -3.43
C GLU A 192 -4.99 -1.52 -4.85
N PHE A 193 -3.88 -1.36 -5.58
CA PHE A 193 -3.91 -0.82 -6.95
C PHE A 193 -2.62 -1.18 -7.71
N HIS A 194 -2.73 -1.59 -8.99
CA HIS A 194 -1.63 -1.52 -9.95
C HIS A 194 -1.70 -0.17 -10.68
N PRO A 195 -1.15 0.93 -10.11
CA PRO A 195 -1.29 2.26 -10.71
C PRO A 195 -0.66 2.35 -12.10
N MET A 196 0.35 1.52 -12.39
CA MET A 196 0.91 1.38 -13.74
C MET A 196 -0.09 0.81 -14.75
N ARG A 197 -0.96 -0.12 -14.33
CA ARG A 197 -2.01 -0.68 -15.18
C ARG A 197 -3.13 0.35 -15.38
N ALA A 198 -3.50 1.08 -14.33
CA ALA A 198 -4.46 2.18 -14.43
C ALA A 198 -3.96 3.28 -15.39
N LEU A 199 -2.73 3.77 -15.20
CA LEU A 199 -2.09 4.76 -16.08
C LEU A 199 -2.00 4.28 -17.52
N ALA A 200 -1.60 3.03 -17.75
CA ALA A 200 -1.53 2.46 -19.10
C ALA A 200 -2.91 2.38 -19.75
N ILE A 201 -3.95 1.97 -19.01
CA ILE A 201 -5.34 1.94 -19.50
C ILE A 201 -5.81 3.35 -19.83
N VAL A 202 -5.59 4.32 -18.95
CA VAL A 202 -5.99 5.71 -19.17
C VAL A 202 -5.30 6.27 -20.42
N LEU A 203 -3.99 6.10 -20.58
CA LEU A 203 -3.30 6.64 -21.77
C LEU A 203 -3.66 5.91 -23.07
N LEU A 204 -3.86 4.58 -23.03
CA LEU A 204 -4.18 3.78 -24.22
C LEU A 204 -5.65 3.87 -24.65
N VAL A 205 -6.57 4.16 -23.73
CA VAL A 205 -8.01 4.23 -24.01
C VAL A 205 -8.47 5.69 -24.05
N THR A 206 -8.16 6.47 -23.01
CA THR A 206 -8.62 7.87 -22.91
C THR A 206 -7.96 8.75 -23.97
N GLY A 207 -6.65 8.57 -24.21
CA GLY A 207 -5.90 9.37 -25.19
C GLY A 207 -6.50 9.35 -26.60
N PRO A 208 -6.69 8.17 -27.23
CA PRO A 208 -7.28 8.08 -28.57
C PRO A 208 -8.72 8.58 -28.65
N ILE A 209 -9.55 8.30 -27.64
CA ILE A 209 -10.96 8.73 -27.62
C ILE A 209 -11.04 10.25 -27.46
N ALA A 210 -10.28 10.82 -26.52
CA ALA A 210 -10.17 12.26 -26.34
C ALA A 210 -9.69 12.93 -27.63
N HIS A 211 -8.71 12.34 -28.33
CA HIS A 211 -8.17 12.88 -29.57
C HIS A 211 -9.21 12.88 -30.69
N ALA A 212 -9.95 11.78 -30.84
CA ALA A 212 -11.06 11.71 -31.78
C ALA A 212 -12.13 12.75 -31.42
N LEU A 213 -12.58 12.82 -30.17
CA LEU A 213 -13.61 13.76 -29.74
C LEU A 213 -13.21 15.22 -29.98
N GLU A 214 -11.95 15.58 -29.71
CA GLU A 214 -11.44 16.92 -29.95
C GLU A 214 -11.43 17.28 -31.44
N PHE A 215 -11.20 16.30 -32.31
CA PHE A 215 -11.29 16.48 -33.76
C PHE A 215 -12.72 16.72 -34.24
N TRP A 216 -13.71 16.03 -33.65
CA TRP A 216 -15.11 16.16 -34.02
C TRP A 216 -15.76 17.44 -33.47
N VAL A 217 -15.51 17.75 -32.21
CA VAL A 217 -16.06 18.93 -31.51
C VAL A 217 -15.01 19.47 -30.57
N ARG A 218 -14.50 20.67 -30.85
CA ARG A 218 -13.50 21.34 -30.02
C ARG A 218 -13.98 21.46 -28.56
N GLY A 219 -13.11 21.09 -27.61
CA GLY A 219 -13.40 21.05 -26.17
C GLY A 219 -14.02 19.74 -25.67
N MET A 220 -14.57 18.88 -26.54
CA MET A 220 -15.12 17.59 -26.09
C MET A 220 -14.02 16.60 -25.70
N GLY A 221 -12.84 16.69 -26.30
CA GLY A 221 -11.69 15.90 -25.89
C GLY A 221 -11.18 16.30 -24.51
N GLN A 222 -11.20 17.61 -24.21
CA GLN A 222 -10.86 18.12 -22.87
C GLN A 222 -11.86 17.62 -21.82
N LEU A 223 -13.17 17.71 -22.13
CA LEU A 223 -14.23 17.22 -21.26
C LEU A 223 -14.09 15.73 -20.98
N PHE A 224 -13.85 14.93 -22.04
CA PHE A 224 -13.68 13.51 -21.89
C PHE A 224 -12.40 13.16 -21.13
N ALA A 225 -11.26 13.78 -21.45
CA ALA A 225 -9.99 13.50 -20.78
C ALA A 225 -10.03 13.84 -19.28
N ALA A 226 -10.65 14.95 -18.91
CA ALA A 226 -10.78 15.38 -17.52
C ALA A 226 -11.71 14.49 -16.69
N LEU A 227 -12.68 13.80 -17.31
CA LEU A 227 -13.72 13.03 -16.61
C LEU A 227 -13.59 11.52 -16.77
N ALA A 228 -12.83 11.04 -17.75
CA ALA A 228 -12.80 9.62 -18.11
C ALA A 228 -12.30 8.74 -16.97
N ASP A 229 -11.25 9.16 -16.27
CA ASP A 229 -10.72 8.39 -15.13
C ASP A 229 -11.75 8.36 -13.99
N ASP A 230 -12.34 9.51 -13.68
CA ASP A 230 -13.32 9.67 -12.60
C ASP A 230 -14.60 8.87 -12.81
N VAL A 231 -15.16 8.91 -14.03
CA VAL A 231 -16.34 8.12 -14.40
C VAL A 231 -16.03 6.64 -14.37
N THR A 232 -14.84 6.23 -14.83
CA THR A 232 -14.41 4.83 -14.79
C THR A 232 -14.25 4.34 -13.35
N HIS A 233 -13.65 5.15 -12.48
CA HIS A 233 -13.51 4.84 -11.07
C HIS A 233 -14.89 4.76 -10.38
N ALA A 234 -15.74 5.77 -10.54
CA ALA A 234 -17.07 5.82 -9.93
C ALA A 234 -17.96 4.65 -10.40
N THR A 235 -17.89 4.30 -11.69
CA THR A 235 -18.62 3.13 -12.21
C THR A 235 -18.06 1.83 -11.65
N SER A 236 -16.74 1.68 -11.52
CA SER A 236 -16.13 0.49 -10.92
C SER A 236 -16.55 0.30 -9.45
N GLU A 237 -16.63 1.38 -8.67
CA GLU A 237 -17.09 1.35 -7.29
C GLU A 237 -18.56 0.96 -7.22
N LEU A 238 -19.42 1.55 -8.07
CA LEU A 238 -20.83 1.20 -8.15
C LEU A 238 -21.06 -0.27 -8.56
N PHE A 239 -20.24 -0.80 -9.48
CA PHE A 239 -20.28 -2.21 -9.86
C PHE A 239 -19.84 -3.13 -8.72
N SER A 240 -18.79 -2.75 -7.99
CA SER A 240 -18.34 -3.49 -6.81
C SER A 240 -19.43 -3.55 -5.75
N LEU A 241 -20.04 -2.40 -5.42
CA LEU A 241 -21.10 -2.33 -4.43
C LEU A 241 -22.37 -3.09 -4.85
N ARG A 242 -22.71 -3.07 -6.14
CA ARG A 242 -23.80 -3.89 -6.67
C ARG A 242 -23.51 -5.38 -6.53
N GLN A 243 -22.26 -5.81 -6.74
CA GLN A 243 -21.84 -7.21 -6.51
C GLN A 243 -21.87 -7.57 -5.02
N SER A 244 -21.62 -6.61 -4.12
CA SER A 244 -21.73 -6.75 -2.66
C SER A 244 -23.18 -6.72 -2.14
N GLY A 245 -24.19 -6.77 -3.03
CA GLY A 245 -25.60 -6.89 -2.63
C GLY A 245 -26.31 -5.58 -2.30
N PHE A 246 -25.71 -4.42 -2.59
CA PHE A 246 -26.36 -3.13 -2.34
C PHE A 246 -27.58 -2.93 -3.23
N THR A 247 -28.64 -2.38 -2.63
CA THR A 247 -29.88 -2.07 -3.35
C THR A 247 -29.68 -0.89 -4.32
N PRO A 248 -30.41 -0.83 -5.44
CA PRO A 248 -30.34 0.29 -6.39
C PRO A 248 -30.56 1.66 -5.74
N LYS A 249 -31.41 1.73 -4.70
CA LYS A 249 -31.64 2.98 -3.93
C LYS A 249 -30.39 3.43 -3.16
N GLN A 250 -29.63 2.50 -2.59
CA GLN A 250 -28.37 2.81 -1.89
C GLN A 250 -27.28 3.26 -2.87
N LEU A 251 -27.18 2.60 -4.03
CA LEU A 251 -26.27 3.00 -5.12
C LEU A 251 -26.61 4.40 -5.66
N TRP A 252 -27.90 4.71 -5.82
CA TRP A 252 -28.34 6.02 -6.28
C TRP A 252 -28.03 7.14 -5.29
N LYS A 253 -28.14 6.87 -3.99
CA LYS A 253 -27.77 7.80 -2.93
C LYS A 253 -26.29 8.17 -2.98
N GLN A 254 -25.41 7.23 -3.33
CA GLN A 254 -23.99 7.52 -3.54
C GLN A 254 -23.73 8.32 -4.82
N GLY A 255 -24.41 7.99 -5.93
CA GLY A 255 -24.33 8.78 -7.16
C GLY A 255 -24.74 10.24 -6.97
N TYR A 256 -25.73 10.49 -6.11
CA TYR A 256 -26.18 11.85 -5.78
C TYR A 256 -25.12 12.70 -5.08
N VAL A 257 -24.19 12.09 -4.33
CA VAL A 257 -23.08 12.82 -3.68
C VAL A 257 -22.04 13.26 -4.69
N LEU A 258 -21.83 12.50 -5.76
CA LEU A 258 -20.84 12.79 -6.81
C LEU A 258 -21.37 13.73 -7.89
N LEU A 259 -22.70 13.83 -8.06
CA LEU A 259 -23.32 14.65 -9.09
C LEU A 259 -22.95 16.15 -9.00
N PRO A 260 -22.95 16.83 -7.83
CA PRO A 260 -22.52 18.22 -7.74
C PRO A 260 -21.06 18.41 -8.16
N VAL A 261 -20.19 17.49 -7.78
CA VAL A 261 -18.77 17.51 -8.16
C VAL A 261 -18.62 17.37 -9.67
N LEU A 262 -19.39 16.46 -10.28
CA LEU A 262 -19.45 16.31 -11.74
C LEU A 262 -19.89 17.60 -12.43
N VAL A 263 -20.96 18.24 -11.95
CA VAL A 263 -21.47 19.48 -12.54
C VAL A 263 -20.42 20.59 -12.47
N VAL A 264 -19.72 20.72 -11.34
CA VAL A 264 -18.65 21.71 -11.19
C VAL A 264 -17.47 21.37 -12.11
N ALA A 265 -17.05 20.11 -12.20
CA ALA A 265 -15.96 19.69 -13.08
C ALA A 265 -16.30 19.97 -14.56
N VAL A 266 -17.49 19.58 -15.02
CA VAL A 266 -17.99 19.86 -16.37
C VAL A 266 -17.99 21.37 -16.62
N PHE A 267 -18.53 22.16 -15.69
CA PHE A 267 -18.57 23.62 -15.81
C PHE A 267 -17.16 24.19 -15.99
N LEU A 268 -16.20 23.80 -15.16
CA LEU A 268 -14.82 24.28 -15.25
C LEU A 268 -14.18 23.91 -16.58
N VAL A 269 -14.36 22.67 -17.07
CA VAL A 269 -13.79 22.26 -18.37
C VAL A 269 -14.37 23.09 -19.50
N LEU A 270 -15.67 23.40 -19.49
CA LEU A 270 -16.28 24.25 -20.51
C LEU A 270 -15.71 25.68 -20.50
N GLN A 271 -15.20 26.17 -19.37
CA GLN A 271 -14.53 27.48 -19.29
C GLN A 271 -13.09 27.45 -19.79
N VAL A 272 -12.46 26.27 -19.95
CA VAL A 272 -11.03 26.15 -20.29
C VAL A 272 -10.71 26.87 -21.60
N GLU A 273 -11.48 26.67 -22.67
CA GLU A 273 -11.21 27.31 -23.95
C GLU A 273 -11.31 28.84 -23.90
N PHE A 274 -12.30 29.37 -23.17
CA PHE A 274 -12.49 30.80 -22.98
C PHE A 274 -11.33 31.42 -22.20
N ILE A 275 -10.94 30.79 -21.09
CA ILE A 275 -9.84 31.25 -20.24
C ILE A 275 -8.50 31.10 -20.96
N ARG A 276 -8.30 30.01 -21.71
CA ARG A 276 -7.09 29.73 -22.50
C ARG A 276 -6.84 30.78 -23.56
N ALA A 277 -7.91 31.33 -24.16
CA ALA A 277 -7.80 32.41 -25.13
C ALA A 277 -7.20 33.69 -24.52
N ALA A 278 -7.44 33.95 -23.24
CA ALA A 278 -6.85 35.09 -22.52
C ALA A 278 -5.48 34.74 -21.89
N SER A 279 -5.33 33.53 -21.35
CA SER A 279 -4.08 33.05 -20.76
C SER A 279 -4.00 31.52 -20.84
N PRO A 280 -3.03 30.98 -21.62
CA PRO A 280 -2.81 29.54 -21.70
C PRO A 280 -2.57 28.88 -20.35
N PHE A 281 -1.81 29.55 -19.47
CA PHE A 281 -1.53 29.06 -18.11
C PHE A 281 -2.81 28.90 -17.30
N PHE A 282 -3.67 29.92 -17.26
CA PHE A 282 -4.91 29.82 -16.49
C PHE A 282 -5.91 28.83 -17.10
N GLY A 283 -5.91 28.66 -18.43
CA GLY A 283 -6.68 27.61 -19.09
C GLY A 283 -6.26 26.22 -18.61
N GLY A 284 -4.95 25.95 -18.58
CA GLY A 284 -4.42 24.70 -18.05
C GLY A 284 -4.65 24.53 -16.54
N PHE A 285 -4.57 25.62 -15.77
CA PHE A 285 -4.84 25.60 -14.33
C PHE A 285 -6.28 25.17 -14.02
N VAL A 286 -7.25 25.74 -14.74
CA VAL A 286 -8.67 25.38 -14.60
C VAL A 286 -8.93 23.96 -15.08
N PHE A 287 -8.28 23.52 -16.16
CA PHE A 287 -8.33 22.13 -16.61
C PHE A 287 -7.82 21.16 -15.53
N GLY A 288 -6.66 21.46 -14.94
CA GLY A 288 -6.08 20.66 -13.86
C GLY A 288 -6.93 20.67 -12.59
N LEU A 289 -7.57 21.79 -12.24
CA LEU A 289 -8.56 21.83 -11.16
C LEU A 289 -9.75 20.92 -11.44
N ALA A 290 -10.28 20.96 -12.66
CA ALA A 290 -11.44 20.16 -13.01
C ALA A 290 -11.16 18.65 -12.89
N ALA A 291 -10.01 18.20 -13.39
CA ALA A 291 -9.59 16.81 -13.29
C ALA A 291 -9.11 16.41 -11.87
N ALA A 292 -8.80 17.37 -10.99
CA ALA A 292 -8.47 17.10 -9.59
C ALA A 292 -9.70 16.96 -8.66
N LEU A 293 -10.90 17.41 -9.09
CA LEU A 293 -12.06 17.51 -8.21
C LEU A 293 -12.55 16.16 -7.66
N PHE A 294 -12.65 15.15 -8.51
CA PHE A 294 -13.11 13.82 -8.11
C PHE A 294 -12.08 13.04 -7.29
N PRO A 295 -10.79 12.96 -7.67
CA PRO A 295 -9.83 12.26 -6.82
C PRO A 295 -9.68 12.99 -5.47
N PHE A 296 -9.83 14.31 -5.42
CA PHE A 296 -9.91 15.05 -4.16
C PHE A 296 -11.13 14.66 -3.31
N THR A 297 -12.30 14.53 -3.94
CA THR A 297 -13.53 14.08 -3.25
C THR A 297 -13.37 12.67 -2.68
N ASN A 298 -12.70 11.76 -3.40
CA ASN A 298 -12.40 10.42 -2.93
C ASN A 298 -11.46 10.43 -1.71
N VAL A 299 -10.45 11.31 -1.71
CA VAL A 299 -9.57 11.49 -0.55
C VAL A 299 -10.35 12.01 0.66
N LEU A 300 -11.25 12.98 0.49
CA LEU A 300 -12.10 13.49 1.57
C LEU A 300 -13.04 12.41 2.11
N ARG A 301 -13.61 11.58 1.23
CA ARG A 301 -14.47 10.46 1.63
C ARG A 301 -13.69 9.42 2.42
N ARG A 302 -12.51 9.00 1.94
CA ARG A 302 -11.62 8.10 2.68
C ARG A 302 -11.25 8.66 4.06
N TYR A 303 -10.98 9.95 4.15
CA TYR A 303 -10.76 10.63 5.44
C TYR A 303 -11.99 10.56 6.36
N ALA A 304 -13.19 10.82 5.83
CA ALA A 304 -14.43 10.75 6.59
C ALA A 304 -14.72 9.32 7.08
N ASP A 305 -14.50 8.32 6.21
CA ASP A 305 -14.65 6.90 6.53
C ASP A 305 -13.68 6.51 7.65
N LEU A 306 -12.38 6.85 7.54
CA LEU A 306 -11.39 6.63 8.60
C LEU A 306 -11.79 7.28 9.92
N ARG A 307 -12.24 8.54 9.88
CA ARG A 307 -12.70 9.25 11.08
C ARG A 307 -13.89 8.56 11.73
N SER A 308 -14.85 8.08 10.94
CA SER A 308 -16.01 7.35 11.45
C SER A 308 -15.63 5.98 12.03
N GLY A 309 -14.67 5.28 11.41
CA GLY A 309 -14.13 4.02 11.94
C GLY A 309 -13.43 4.21 13.28
N TYR A 310 -12.59 5.24 13.42
CA TYR A 310 -11.94 5.54 14.70
C TYR A 310 -12.96 5.92 15.78
N ALA A 311 -14.01 6.67 15.43
CA ALA A 311 -15.09 6.98 16.35
C ALA A 311 -15.85 5.70 16.78
N ALA A 312 -16.09 4.77 15.86
CA ALA A 312 -16.74 3.50 16.16
C ALA A 312 -15.87 2.61 17.06
N LEU A 313 -14.55 2.53 16.81
CA LEU A 313 -13.59 1.84 17.68
C LEU A 313 -13.57 2.40 19.10
N GLU A 314 -13.65 3.73 19.23
CA GLU A 314 -13.72 4.41 20.53
C GLU A 314 -15.02 4.10 21.26
N GLN A 315 -16.16 4.16 20.56
CA GLN A 315 -17.48 3.84 21.12
C GLN A 315 -17.60 2.37 21.55
N SER A 316 -17.00 1.44 20.79
CA SER A 316 -17.01 0.02 21.13
C SER A 316 -15.96 -0.38 22.17
N GLY A 317 -15.22 0.58 22.75
CA GLY A 317 -14.18 0.31 23.75
C GLY A 317 -12.97 -0.47 23.22
N LYS A 318 -12.82 -0.56 21.90
CA LYS A 318 -11.73 -1.31 21.23
C LYS A 318 -10.46 -0.47 21.08
N TYR A 319 -10.57 0.85 21.28
CA TYR A 319 -9.44 1.78 21.29
C TYR A 319 -9.08 2.21 22.72
N PRO A 320 -7.85 1.93 23.20
CA PRO A 320 -7.41 2.26 24.57
C PRO A 320 -7.57 3.74 24.90
N ALA A 321 -7.91 4.01 26.16
CA ALA A 321 -8.13 5.38 26.64
C ALA A 321 -6.84 6.20 26.83
N GLU A 322 -5.70 5.54 27.03
CA GLU A 322 -4.51 6.18 27.60
C GLU A 322 -3.72 7.08 26.64
N GLN A 323 -3.97 7.04 25.33
CA GLN A 323 -3.36 7.97 24.37
C GLN A 323 -4.33 8.24 23.23
N ARG A 324 -5.32 9.11 23.46
CA ARG A 324 -6.29 9.52 22.42
C ARG A 324 -5.89 10.86 21.80
N PRO A 325 -5.00 10.88 20.78
CA PRO A 325 -4.95 12.03 19.90
C PRO A 325 -6.34 12.25 19.29
N PRO A 326 -6.68 13.48 18.89
CA PRO A 326 -8.00 13.77 18.33
C PRO A 326 -8.26 12.89 17.10
N LEU A 327 -9.49 12.39 16.95
CA LEU A 327 -9.90 11.49 15.85
C LEU A 327 -9.50 12.02 14.46
N THR A 328 -9.54 13.35 14.30
CA THR A 328 -9.11 14.04 13.08
C THR A 328 -7.62 13.84 12.79
N MET A 329 -6.78 13.89 13.82
CA MET A 329 -5.34 13.64 13.71
C MET A 329 -5.05 12.17 13.39
N LEU A 330 -5.79 11.22 13.97
CA LEU A 330 -5.66 9.79 13.65
C LEU A 330 -6.00 9.51 12.18
N ALA A 331 -7.16 9.98 11.71
CA ALA A 331 -7.57 9.82 10.32
C ALA A 331 -6.56 10.45 9.34
N TRP A 332 -6.04 11.64 9.65
CA TRP A 332 -4.99 12.28 8.84
C TRP A 332 -3.66 11.52 8.87
N ARG A 333 -3.25 11.01 10.03
CA ARG A 333 -2.03 10.22 10.20
C ARG A 333 -2.12 8.94 9.38
N GLU A 334 -3.26 8.28 9.41
CA GLU A 334 -3.49 7.03 8.67
C GLU A 334 -3.55 7.27 7.16
N LEU A 335 -4.29 8.30 6.72
CA LEU A 335 -4.31 8.71 5.32
C LEU A 335 -2.89 9.02 4.82
N ARG A 336 -2.14 9.83 5.57
CA ARG A 336 -0.74 10.13 5.24
C ARG A 336 0.16 8.92 5.38
N ARG A 337 -0.13 7.86 6.12
CA ARG A 337 0.80 6.72 6.21
C ARG A 337 0.85 5.90 4.93
N THR A 338 -0.17 6.00 4.08
CA THR A 338 -0.19 5.31 2.80
C THR A 338 0.61 6.12 1.76
N PRO A 339 1.67 5.54 1.15
CA PRO A 339 2.44 6.21 0.10
C PRO A 339 1.56 6.65 -1.06
N LEU A 340 0.57 5.84 -1.40
CA LEU A 340 -0.40 6.14 -2.44
C LEU A 340 -1.22 7.39 -2.10
N ALA A 341 -1.84 7.48 -0.92
CA ALA A 341 -2.62 8.69 -0.60
C ALA A 341 -1.73 9.92 -0.38
N ARG A 342 -0.49 9.78 0.10
CA ARG A 342 0.49 10.89 0.04
C ARG A 342 0.73 11.33 -1.39
N GLY A 343 0.97 10.36 -2.27
CA GLY A 343 1.17 10.55 -3.69
C GLY A 343 -0.01 11.27 -4.36
N SER A 344 -1.23 10.78 -4.14
CA SER A 344 -2.46 11.39 -4.63
C SER A 344 -2.67 12.79 -4.05
N LEU A 345 -2.43 13.02 -2.75
CA LEU A 345 -2.54 14.35 -2.14
C LEU A 345 -1.54 15.35 -2.75
N CYS A 346 -0.27 14.94 -2.91
CA CYS A 346 0.73 15.74 -3.59
C CYS A 346 0.37 15.97 -5.06
N GLY A 347 -0.12 14.93 -5.72
CA GLY A 347 -0.60 14.96 -7.10
C GLY A 347 -1.70 15.98 -7.30
N LEU A 348 -2.76 15.87 -6.51
CA LEU A 348 -3.90 16.78 -6.49
C LEU A 348 -3.51 18.23 -6.23
N ALA A 349 -2.56 18.47 -5.31
CA ALA A 349 -2.09 19.82 -5.01
C ALA A 349 -1.28 20.44 -6.17
N LEU A 350 -0.49 19.63 -6.87
CA LEU A 350 0.40 20.08 -7.94
C LEU A 350 -0.28 20.10 -9.32
N MET A 351 -1.32 19.31 -9.52
CA MET A 351 -1.97 19.08 -10.80
C MET A 351 -2.45 20.37 -11.50
N PRO A 352 -3.15 21.32 -10.83
CA PRO A 352 -3.51 22.59 -11.46
C PRO A 352 -2.30 23.37 -11.99
N PHE A 353 -1.23 23.45 -11.21
CA PHE A 353 -0.03 24.20 -11.61
C PHE A 353 0.70 23.52 -12.75
N LEU A 354 0.87 22.20 -12.69
CA LEU A 354 1.55 21.43 -13.73
C LEU A 354 0.76 21.44 -15.04
N ALA A 355 -0.57 21.34 -14.99
CA ALA A 355 -1.42 21.51 -16.17
C ALA A 355 -1.33 22.93 -16.74
N GLY A 356 -1.29 23.96 -15.88
CA GLY A 356 -1.07 25.35 -16.29
C GLY A 356 0.26 25.54 -17.02
N PHE A 357 1.35 24.99 -16.49
CA PHE A 357 2.65 25.00 -17.16
C PHE A 357 2.63 24.21 -18.47
N ALA A 358 1.99 23.04 -18.51
CA ALA A 358 1.88 22.23 -19.71
C ALA A 358 1.18 22.99 -20.85
N PHE A 359 0.05 23.67 -20.55
CA PHE A 359 -0.69 24.44 -21.55
C PHE A 359 0.05 25.69 -22.01
N LEU A 360 0.86 26.30 -21.12
CA LEU A 360 1.73 27.43 -21.45
C LEU A 360 2.88 27.03 -22.38
N MET A 361 3.54 25.91 -22.09
CA MET A 361 4.71 25.45 -22.83
C MET A 361 4.34 24.76 -24.15
N PHE A 362 3.18 24.09 -24.20
CA PHE A 362 2.73 23.31 -25.37
C PHE A 362 1.32 23.72 -25.83
N PRO A 363 1.08 25.00 -26.17
CA PRO A 363 -0.26 25.50 -26.48
C PRO A 363 -0.88 24.84 -27.72
N GLY A 364 -0.06 24.41 -28.69
CA GLY A 364 -0.52 23.68 -29.88
C GLY A 364 -0.89 22.21 -29.61
N TRP A 365 -0.52 21.65 -28.46
CA TRP A 365 -0.76 20.25 -28.12
C TRP A 365 -2.04 20.07 -27.31
N VAL A 366 -2.70 21.17 -26.92
CA VAL A 366 -3.98 21.15 -26.19
C VAL A 366 -5.11 20.50 -27.00
N GLN A 367 -4.96 20.36 -28.32
CA GLN A 367 -5.90 19.61 -29.17
C GLN A 367 -5.57 18.11 -29.26
N ASN A 368 -4.42 17.69 -28.72
CA ASN A 368 -3.98 16.31 -28.76
C ASN A 368 -4.55 15.57 -27.54
N GLY A 369 -5.45 14.60 -27.78
CA GLY A 369 -6.06 13.81 -26.71
C GLY A 369 -5.09 13.05 -25.81
N TRP A 370 -3.92 12.60 -26.29
CA TRP A 370 -2.91 11.98 -25.43
C TRP A 370 -2.27 12.99 -24.50
N PHE A 371 -2.01 14.21 -25.00
CA PHE A 371 -1.52 15.29 -24.15
C PHE A 371 -2.53 15.63 -23.07
N LEU A 372 -3.81 15.79 -23.43
CA LEU A 372 -4.90 16.05 -22.48
C LEU A 372 -5.03 14.93 -21.45
N ALA A 373 -5.03 13.67 -21.88
CA ALA A 373 -5.08 12.51 -20.98
C ALA A 373 -3.87 12.47 -20.03
N ALA A 374 -2.65 12.71 -20.54
CA ALA A 374 -1.45 12.77 -19.71
C ALA A 374 -1.53 13.90 -18.67
N THR A 375 -2.03 15.08 -19.05
CA THR A 375 -2.24 16.19 -18.11
C THR A 375 -3.35 15.93 -17.09
N ALA A 376 -4.39 15.20 -17.47
CA ALA A 376 -5.48 14.81 -16.57
C ALA A 376 -5.07 13.68 -15.60
N SER A 377 -3.97 12.96 -15.85
CA SER A 377 -3.49 11.86 -14.99
C SER A 377 -2.20 12.17 -14.23
N ILE A 378 -1.92 13.46 -13.99
CA ILE A 378 -0.72 13.91 -13.28
C ILE A 378 -0.68 13.37 -11.84
N ASP A 379 -1.84 13.27 -11.19
CA ASP A 379 -1.96 12.75 -9.84
C ASP A 379 -1.56 11.26 -9.76
N VAL A 380 -1.98 10.45 -10.73
CA VAL A 380 -1.59 9.04 -10.85
C VAL A 380 -0.09 8.92 -11.08
N PHE A 381 0.50 9.75 -11.95
CA PHE A 381 1.93 9.76 -12.20
C PHE A 381 2.73 10.08 -10.93
N ILE A 382 2.34 11.13 -10.21
CA ILE A 382 2.98 11.52 -8.95
C ILE A 382 2.79 10.40 -7.90
N ALA A 383 1.61 9.79 -7.84
CA ALA A 383 1.36 8.68 -6.93
C ALA A 383 2.26 7.47 -7.19
N ILE A 384 2.52 7.14 -8.46
CA ILE A 384 3.48 6.10 -8.86
C ILE A 384 4.89 6.45 -8.40
N VAL A 385 5.36 7.67 -8.70
CA VAL A 385 6.71 8.13 -8.33
C VAL A 385 6.88 8.08 -6.82
N VAL A 386 5.92 8.59 -6.07
CA VAL A 386 5.92 8.53 -4.60
C VAL A 386 5.94 7.09 -4.12
N LEU A 387 5.14 6.19 -4.69
CA LEU A 387 5.15 4.77 -4.31
C LEU A 387 6.52 4.11 -4.54
N PHE A 388 7.18 4.39 -5.67
CA PHE A 388 8.54 3.90 -5.94
C PHE A 388 9.54 4.45 -4.93
N ILE A 389 9.51 5.76 -4.65
CA ILE A 389 10.38 6.41 -3.66
C ILE A 389 10.14 5.80 -2.27
N PHE A 390 8.88 5.64 -1.85
CA PHE A 390 8.55 5.07 -0.55
C PHE A 390 8.95 3.60 -0.41
N SER A 391 8.87 2.80 -1.48
CA SER A 391 9.36 1.42 -1.42
C SER A 391 10.86 1.37 -1.09
N ARG A 392 11.65 2.28 -1.68
CA ARG A 392 13.09 2.41 -1.41
C ARG A 392 13.38 3.00 -0.04
N ILE A 393 12.63 4.03 0.37
CA ILE A 393 12.77 4.64 1.69
C ILE A 393 12.33 3.67 2.79
N GLY A 394 11.33 2.81 2.55
CA GLY A 394 10.82 1.86 3.53
C GLY A 394 11.89 0.92 4.05
N ASP A 395 12.65 0.30 3.14
CA ASP A 395 13.76 -0.59 3.49
C ASP A 395 14.88 0.19 4.23
N ALA A 396 15.17 1.41 3.80
CA ALA A 396 16.16 2.27 4.46
C ALA A 396 15.71 2.73 5.86
N ALA A 397 14.43 3.05 6.04
CA ALA A 397 13.84 3.45 7.31
C ALA A 397 13.81 2.28 8.30
N TYR A 398 13.54 1.06 7.83
CA TYR A 398 13.72 -0.14 8.63
C TYR A 398 15.17 -0.27 9.11
N ALA A 399 16.16 -0.20 8.21
CA ALA A 399 17.57 -0.29 8.58
C ALA A 399 18.01 0.82 9.55
N MET A 400 17.53 2.06 9.38
CA MET A 400 17.78 3.16 10.32
C MET A 400 17.18 2.88 11.69
N LYS A 401 15.94 2.38 11.76
CA LYS A 401 15.28 2.09 13.04
C LYS A 401 15.94 0.93 13.79
N VAL A 402 16.44 -0.09 13.07
CA VAL A 402 17.28 -1.13 13.67
C VAL A 402 18.58 -0.52 14.21
N ARG A 403 19.20 0.41 13.47
CA ARG A 403 20.40 1.13 13.94
C ARG A 403 20.16 2.02 15.15
N GLU A 404 18.97 2.60 15.29
CA GLU A 404 18.59 3.34 16.50
C GLU A 404 18.50 2.41 17.71
N LEU A 405 17.94 1.22 17.55
CA LEU A 405 17.89 0.22 18.62
C LEU A 405 19.29 -0.27 19.06
N MET A 406 20.29 -0.21 18.17
CA MET A 406 21.68 -0.52 18.51
C MET A 406 22.39 0.55 19.34
N ARG A 407 21.83 1.78 19.43
CA ARG A 407 22.44 2.90 20.17
C ARG A 407 22.00 2.99 21.63
N VAL A 408 21.08 2.12 22.04
CA VAL A 408 20.68 1.91 23.44
C VAL A 408 21.62 0.87 24.03
#